data_AF-A0A962V287-F1
#
_entry.id   AF-A0A962V287-F1
#
_cell.length_a   1.000
_cell.length_b   1.000
_cell.length_c   1.000
_cell.angle_alpha   90.00
_cell.angle_beta   90.00
_cell.angle_gamma   90.00
#
_symmetry.space_group_name_H-M   'P 1'
#
loop_
_entity.id
_entity.type
_entity.pdbx_description
1 polymer ?
#
loop_
_entity_poly.entity_id
_entity_poly.type
_entity_poly.pdbx_seq_one_letter_code
_entity_poly.pdbx_strand_id
1 'polypeptide(L)'
;GQYPQTETVHFPKSCLHCEDPPCVPVCPTGASYKREEDGIVLVDYDKCIGCKYCAWACPYGAREMDEQRKVMTKCTLCVDRIYDPVLPEAERKPACVLACPTSARLFGDVHDPDSEVSEAIRERGGYALMPEWGTKPANHYLPRRKTRITLHEDEVARADNPLQQEYASNERAEEQALDDTAPR
;
A
#
# COMPACT_ATOMS: atom_id res chain seq x y z
N GLY A 1 -7.82 -7.34 -16.43
CA GLY A 1 -7.85 -7.55 -17.89
C GLY A 1 -7.84 -9.03 -18.21
N GLN A 2 -7.95 -9.40 -19.47
CA GLN A 2 -7.76 -10.77 -19.96
C GLN A 2 -6.41 -10.86 -20.66
N TYR A 3 -5.70 -11.98 -20.56
CA TYR A 3 -4.43 -12.16 -21.29
C TYR A 3 -4.65 -11.96 -22.80
N PRO A 4 -3.73 -11.27 -23.53
CA PRO A 4 -2.49 -10.64 -23.05
C PRO A 4 -2.66 -9.20 -22.52
N GLN A 5 -3.88 -8.67 -22.49
CA GLN A 5 -4.24 -7.33 -22.02
C GLN A 5 -4.49 -7.29 -20.50
N THR A 6 -3.54 -7.78 -19.71
CA THR A 6 -3.54 -7.63 -18.26
C THR A 6 -2.89 -6.30 -17.87
N GLU A 7 -3.33 -5.73 -16.74
CA GLU A 7 -2.70 -4.54 -16.17
C GLU A 7 -2.31 -4.85 -14.73
N THR A 8 -1.10 -4.45 -14.35
CA THR A 8 -0.66 -4.44 -12.95
C THR A 8 -0.74 -3.01 -12.43
N VAL A 9 -1.36 -2.83 -11.28
CA VAL A 9 -1.43 -1.53 -10.60
C VAL A 9 -0.69 -1.64 -9.28
N HIS A 10 0.35 -0.82 -9.12
CA HIS A 10 1.02 -0.67 -7.84
C HIS A 10 0.24 0.33 -6.98
N PHE A 11 -0.28 -0.16 -5.86
CA PHE A 11 -1.14 0.61 -4.98
C PHE A 11 -0.58 0.58 -3.55
N PRO A 12 0.34 1.50 -3.20
CA PRO A 12 0.94 1.51 -1.87
C PRO A 12 -0.11 1.88 -0.83
N LYS A 13 -0.30 1.01 0.17
CA LYS A 13 -1.23 1.24 1.28
C LYS A 13 -0.45 1.34 2.58
N SER A 14 -0.43 2.54 3.15
CA SER A 14 0.00 2.79 4.53
C SER A 14 -1.24 2.96 5.42
N CYS A 15 -1.03 3.25 6.71
CA CYS A 15 -2.10 3.89 7.49
C CYS A 15 -2.49 5.21 6.82
N LEU A 16 -3.79 5.47 6.76
CA LEU A 16 -4.33 6.65 6.09
C LEU A 16 -4.63 7.80 7.07
N HIS A 17 -4.31 7.62 8.36
CA HIS A 17 -4.52 8.61 9.43
C HIS A 17 -5.90 9.28 9.36
N CYS A 18 -6.93 8.44 9.32
CA CYS A 18 -8.30 8.85 9.02
C CYS A 18 -8.82 9.90 10.01
N GLU A 19 -9.67 10.81 9.52
CA GLU A 19 -10.32 11.84 10.33
C GLU A 19 -11.26 11.21 11.37
N ASP A 20 -12.02 10.19 10.94
CA ASP A 20 -12.89 9.36 11.76
C ASP A 20 -12.30 7.94 11.87
N PRO A 21 -11.25 7.72 12.68
CA PRO A 21 -10.53 6.45 12.70
C PRO A 21 -11.29 5.38 13.51
N PRO A 22 -11.91 4.36 12.88
CA PRO A 22 -12.71 3.35 13.61
C PRO A 22 -11.90 2.52 14.59
N CYS A 23 -10.59 2.52 14.37
CA CYS A 23 -9.62 1.77 15.11
C CYS A 23 -9.22 2.45 16.44
N VAL A 24 -9.58 3.73 16.67
CA VAL A 24 -9.41 4.45 17.94
C VAL A 24 -10.48 4.05 18.97
N PRO A 25 -11.79 4.24 18.72
CA PRO A 25 -12.82 3.98 19.73
C PRO A 25 -12.97 2.50 20.10
N VAL A 26 -12.52 1.57 19.25
CA VAL A 26 -12.54 0.13 19.55
C VAL A 26 -11.45 -0.30 20.54
N CYS A 27 -10.49 0.58 20.86
CA CYS A 27 -9.37 0.24 21.72
C CYS A 27 -9.79 0.24 23.20
N PRO A 28 -9.86 -0.92 23.88
CA PRO A 28 -10.42 -0.99 25.23
C PRO A 28 -9.55 -0.33 26.30
N THR A 29 -8.26 -0.12 26.03
CA THR A 29 -7.31 0.49 26.96
C THR A 29 -7.05 1.97 26.68
N GLY A 30 -7.64 2.53 25.63
CA GLY A 30 -7.30 3.88 25.16
C GLY A 30 -5.89 3.99 24.56
N ALA A 31 -5.23 2.88 24.24
CA ALA A 31 -3.90 2.88 23.64
C ALA A 31 -3.90 3.49 22.24
N SER A 32 -4.94 3.28 21.43
CA SER A 32 -5.06 3.98 20.16
C SER A 32 -5.68 5.35 20.38
N TYR A 33 -5.07 6.39 19.83
CA TYR A 33 -5.55 7.76 19.93
C TYR A 33 -5.25 8.54 18.64
N LYS A 34 -5.92 9.68 18.46
CA LYS A 34 -5.66 10.66 17.41
C LYS A 34 -5.17 11.94 18.10
N ARG A 35 -4.08 12.50 17.63
CA ARG A 35 -3.56 13.79 18.09
C ARG A 35 -4.46 14.92 17.59
N GLU A 36 -4.71 15.91 18.42
CA GLU A 36 -5.63 17.02 18.09
C GLU A 36 -4.95 18.07 17.22
N GLU A 37 -3.65 18.27 17.41
CA GLU A 37 -2.86 19.31 16.77
C GLU A 37 -2.52 19.04 15.30
N ASP A 38 -2.43 17.76 14.90
CA ASP A 38 -1.97 17.36 13.55
C ASP A 38 -2.76 16.18 12.95
N GLY A 39 -3.74 15.64 13.68
CA GLY A 39 -4.58 14.54 13.23
C GLY A 39 -3.87 13.18 13.11
N ILE A 40 -2.61 13.06 13.56
CA ILE A 40 -1.87 11.80 13.45
C ILE A 40 -2.46 10.78 14.44
N VAL A 41 -3.09 9.75 13.89
CA VAL A 41 -3.48 8.55 14.66
C VAL A 41 -2.22 7.82 15.13
N LEU A 42 -2.13 7.41 16.39
CA LEU A 42 -0.99 6.73 17.01
C LEU A 42 -1.43 5.57 17.93
N VAL A 43 -0.44 4.84 18.45
CA VAL A 43 -0.62 3.81 19.48
C VAL A 43 0.35 4.12 20.62
N ASP A 44 -0.18 4.26 21.82
CA ASP A 44 0.55 4.29 23.09
C ASP A 44 0.94 2.85 23.42
N TYR A 45 2.23 2.53 23.31
CA TYR A 45 2.71 1.17 23.48
C TYR A 45 2.62 0.68 24.92
N ASP A 46 2.68 1.58 25.91
CA ASP A 46 2.64 1.21 27.33
C ASP A 46 1.22 0.80 27.76
N LYS A 47 0.19 1.34 27.09
CA LYS A 47 -1.22 0.97 27.31
C LYS A 47 -1.68 -0.19 26.42
N CYS A 48 -0.91 -0.56 25.41
CA CYS A 48 -1.34 -1.54 24.42
C CYS A 48 -1.23 -2.96 24.98
N ILE A 49 -2.35 -3.68 25.02
CA ILE A 49 -2.40 -5.09 25.48
C ILE A 49 -2.41 -6.10 24.33
N GLY A 50 -2.18 -5.66 23.09
CA GLY A 50 -2.06 -6.57 21.95
C GLY A 50 -3.35 -7.32 21.56
N CYS A 51 -4.54 -6.85 21.94
CA CYS A 51 -5.82 -7.54 21.69
C CYS A 51 -6.26 -7.62 20.21
N LYS A 52 -5.56 -6.94 19.29
CA LYS A 52 -5.81 -6.91 17.83
C LYS A 52 -7.16 -6.33 17.37
N TYR A 53 -8.03 -5.86 18.27
CA TYR A 53 -9.33 -5.24 17.90
C TYR A 53 -9.17 -4.07 16.94
N CYS A 54 -8.15 -3.24 17.14
CA CYS A 54 -7.87 -2.10 16.27
C CYS A 54 -7.38 -2.50 14.87
N ALA A 55 -6.85 -3.72 14.68
CA ALA A 55 -6.56 -4.27 13.36
C ALA A 55 -7.84 -4.78 12.69
N TRP A 56 -8.68 -5.50 13.44
CA TRP A 56 -9.99 -5.97 12.94
C TRP A 56 -10.91 -4.83 12.51
N ALA A 57 -10.93 -3.72 13.26
CA ALA A 57 -11.75 -2.55 12.94
C ALA A 57 -11.19 -1.69 11.78
N CYS A 58 -9.93 -1.87 11.37
CA CYS A 58 -9.33 -1.05 10.32
C CYS A 58 -9.66 -1.62 8.95
N PRO A 59 -10.49 -0.96 8.11
CA PRO A 59 -10.88 -1.49 6.80
C PRO A 59 -9.71 -1.54 5.80
N TYR A 60 -8.60 -0.87 6.13
CA TYR A 60 -7.40 -0.79 5.28
C TYR A 60 -6.35 -1.84 5.63
N GLY A 61 -6.55 -2.63 6.70
CA GLY A 61 -5.54 -3.60 7.18
C GLY A 61 -4.22 -2.95 7.60
N ALA A 62 -4.26 -1.69 8.05
CA ALA A 62 -3.06 -0.86 8.24
C ALA A 62 -2.40 -0.97 9.63
N ARG A 63 -2.73 -2.02 10.39
CA ARG A 63 -2.14 -2.27 11.71
C ARG A 63 -1.64 -3.70 11.82
N GLU A 64 -0.50 -3.85 12.44
CA GLU A 64 0.21 -5.12 12.56
C GLU A 64 0.58 -5.39 14.02
N MET A 65 0.77 -6.65 14.38
CA MET A 65 1.25 -7.01 15.71
C MET A 65 2.78 -7.07 15.68
N ASP A 66 3.43 -6.36 16.60
CA ASP A 66 4.83 -6.65 16.92
C ASP A 66 4.86 -7.91 17.80
N GLU A 67 5.27 -9.04 17.21
CA GLU A 67 5.27 -10.32 17.90
C GLU A 67 6.31 -10.42 19.03
N GLN A 68 7.30 -9.53 19.09
CA GLN A 68 8.27 -9.50 20.18
C GLN A 68 7.76 -8.66 21.35
N ARG A 69 7.28 -7.44 21.07
CA ARG A 69 6.77 -6.50 22.07
C ARG A 69 5.33 -6.80 22.51
N LYS A 70 4.60 -7.62 21.75
CA LYS A 70 3.18 -7.96 21.97
C LYS A 70 2.26 -6.73 21.97
N VAL A 71 2.63 -5.71 21.20
CA VAL A 71 1.84 -4.47 21.01
C VAL A 71 1.50 -4.27 19.55
N MET A 72 0.43 -3.53 19.28
CA MET A 72 0.03 -3.19 17.92
C MET A 72 0.88 -2.04 17.38
N THR A 73 1.40 -2.19 16.16
CA THR A 73 2.17 -1.19 15.43
C THR A 73 1.43 -0.78 14.16
N LYS A 74 1.86 0.34 13.57
CA LYS A 74 1.37 0.87 12.30
C LYS A 74 2.29 1.99 11.81
N CYS A 75 2.09 2.46 10.58
CA CYS A 75 2.70 3.70 10.11
C CYS A 75 2.39 4.85 11.09
N THR A 76 3.42 5.57 11.54
CA THR A 76 3.33 6.71 12.46
C THR A 76 3.41 8.05 11.76
N LEU A 77 3.31 8.06 10.43
CA LEU A 77 3.63 9.21 9.58
C LEU A 77 5.05 9.76 9.83
N CYS A 78 5.96 8.90 10.32
CA CYS A 78 7.30 9.29 10.77
C CYS A 78 7.26 10.52 11.69
N VAL A 79 6.34 10.51 12.67
CA VAL A 79 6.15 11.59 13.64
C VAL A 79 7.44 12.02 14.34
N ASP A 80 8.35 11.06 14.55
CA ASP A 80 9.70 11.24 15.09
C ASP A 80 10.63 12.04 14.16
N ARG A 81 10.37 12.03 12.85
CA ARG A 81 11.18 12.69 11.83
C ARG A 81 10.62 14.05 11.40
N ILE A 82 9.30 14.16 11.23
CA ILE A 82 8.66 15.38 10.69
C ILE A 82 8.77 16.58 11.65
N TYR A 83 9.05 16.33 12.93
CA TYR A 83 9.25 17.37 13.94
C TYR A 83 10.70 17.45 14.44
N ASP A 84 11.64 16.68 13.88
CA ASP A 84 13.02 16.66 14.35
C ASP A 84 13.72 17.98 14.00
N PRO A 85 14.09 18.81 15.00
CA PRO A 85 14.73 20.10 14.76
C PRO A 85 16.17 19.95 14.23
N VAL A 86 16.80 18.79 14.41
CA VAL A 86 18.16 18.50 13.92
C VAL A 86 18.17 18.35 12.40
N LEU A 87 17.05 17.93 11.80
CA LEU A 87 16.91 17.84 10.36
C LEU A 87 16.62 19.22 9.73
N PRO A 88 17.19 19.51 8.55
CA PRO A 88 16.75 20.63 7.73
C PRO A 88 15.25 20.56 7.46
N GLU A 89 14.56 21.69 7.41
CA GLU A 89 13.11 21.75 7.21
C GLU A 89 12.65 21.00 5.94
N ALA A 90 13.42 21.13 4.85
CA ALA A 90 13.15 20.42 3.59
C ALA A 90 13.19 18.88 3.73
N GLU A 91 13.90 18.35 4.73
CA GLU A 91 14.07 16.92 5.00
C GLU A 91 13.12 16.37 6.08
N ARG A 92 12.35 17.24 6.75
CA ARG A 92 11.33 16.88 7.75
C ARG A 92 10.08 16.29 7.10
N LYS A 93 10.28 15.23 6.33
CA LYS A 93 9.24 14.48 5.61
C LYS A 93 9.32 13.00 5.98
N PRO A 94 8.23 12.24 5.84
CA PRO A 94 8.25 10.80 6.07
C PRO A 94 9.30 10.08 5.23
N ALA A 95 9.92 9.03 5.80
CA ALA A 95 10.97 8.26 5.12
C ALA A 95 10.48 7.68 3.78
N CYS A 96 9.22 7.24 3.71
CA CYS A 96 8.63 6.69 2.48
C CYS A 96 8.44 7.72 1.36
N VAL A 97 8.40 9.01 1.69
CA VAL A 97 8.32 10.14 0.75
C VAL A 97 9.72 10.42 0.19
N LEU A 98 10.71 10.56 1.07
CA LEU A 98 12.10 10.82 0.69
C LEU A 98 12.71 9.67 -0.11
N ALA A 99 12.40 8.42 0.26
CA ALA A 99 12.93 7.24 -0.41
C ALA A 99 12.28 6.97 -1.77
N CYS A 100 11.22 7.68 -2.16
CA CYS A 100 10.50 7.40 -3.40
C CYS A 100 11.21 8.03 -4.61
N PRO A 101 11.88 7.24 -5.48
CA PRO A 101 12.67 7.79 -6.57
C PRO A 101 11.81 8.49 -7.64
N THR A 102 10.54 8.10 -7.74
CA THR A 102 9.58 8.64 -8.71
C THR A 102 8.72 9.76 -8.15
N SER A 103 8.95 10.19 -6.90
CA SER A 103 8.13 11.20 -6.21
C SER A 103 6.63 10.88 -6.24
N ALA A 104 6.28 9.59 -6.15
CA ALA A 104 4.89 9.13 -6.18
C ALA A 104 4.11 9.45 -4.89
N ARG A 105 4.81 9.82 -3.81
CA ARG A 105 4.22 10.20 -2.52
C ARG A 105 4.53 11.66 -2.25
N LEU A 106 3.50 12.41 -1.89
CA LEU A 106 3.58 13.81 -1.49
C LEU A 106 3.21 13.89 0.01
N PHE A 107 3.71 14.90 0.71
CA PHE A 107 3.45 15.11 2.13
C PHE A 107 3.27 16.59 2.44
N GLY A 108 2.22 16.89 3.21
CA GLY A 108 1.82 18.24 3.61
C GLY A 108 0.48 18.19 4.33
N ASP A 109 0.02 19.36 4.79
CA ASP A 109 -1.29 19.50 5.42
C ASP A 109 -2.40 19.51 4.35
N VAL A 110 -3.35 18.59 4.46
CA VAL A 110 -4.49 18.47 3.53
C VAL A 110 -5.57 19.53 3.76
N HIS A 111 -5.50 20.25 4.89
CA HIS A 111 -6.40 21.34 5.22
C HIS A 111 -5.84 22.72 4.84
N ASP A 112 -4.53 22.82 4.59
CA ASP A 112 -3.91 24.00 4.01
C ASP A 112 -4.12 23.99 2.48
N PRO A 113 -4.92 24.92 1.91
CA PRO A 113 -5.23 24.94 0.49
C PRO A 113 -4.02 25.23 -0.42
N ASP A 114 -2.95 25.80 0.14
CA ASP A 114 -1.73 26.21 -0.54
C ASP A 114 -0.60 25.16 -0.39
N SER A 115 -0.87 24.03 0.28
CA SER A 115 0.10 22.95 0.41
C SER A 115 0.24 22.15 -0.89
N GLU A 116 1.44 21.61 -1.14
CA GLU A 116 1.74 20.75 -2.30
C GLU A 116 0.74 19.59 -2.46
N VAL A 117 0.28 19.01 -1.34
CA VAL A 117 -0.70 17.91 -1.37
C VAL A 117 -2.10 18.38 -1.74
N SER A 118 -2.54 19.52 -1.21
CA SER A 118 -3.86 20.09 -1.49
C SER A 118 -3.98 20.56 -2.94
N GLU A 119 -2.93 21.19 -3.46
CA GLU A 119 -2.81 21.52 -4.88
C GLU A 119 -2.88 20.25 -5.74
N ALA A 120 -2.07 19.23 -5.44
CA ALA A 120 -2.06 17.99 -6.22
C ALA A 120 -3.41 17.26 -6.20
N ILE A 121 -4.10 17.24 -5.05
CA ILE A 121 -5.44 16.66 -4.93
C ILE A 121 -6.44 17.43 -5.80
N ARG A 122 -6.48 18.76 -5.67
CA ARG A 122 -7.41 19.64 -6.39
C ARG A 122 -7.21 19.57 -7.89
N GLU A 123 -5.97 19.66 -8.36
CA GLU A 123 -5.64 19.78 -9.78
C GLU A 123 -5.66 18.45 -10.52
N ARG A 124 -5.31 17.35 -9.85
CA ARG A 124 -5.19 16.02 -10.49
C ARG A 124 -6.38 15.12 -10.23
N GLY A 125 -7.40 15.59 -9.51
CA GLY A 125 -8.60 14.81 -9.19
C GLY A 125 -8.34 13.73 -8.14
N GLY A 126 -7.58 14.07 -7.09
CA GLY A 126 -7.32 13.18 -5.97
C GLY A 126 -8.59 12.69 -5.30
N TYR A 127 -8.58 11.45 -4.80
CA TYR A 127 -9.74 10.81 -4.20
C TYR A 127 -9.37 10.05 -2.92
N ALA A 128 -10.32 10.00 -1.98
CA ALA A 128 -10.20 9.21 -0.77
C ALA A 128 -10.41 7.72 -1.08
N LEU A 129 -9.66 6.84 -0.40
CA LEU A 129 -9.77 5.41 -0.61
C LEU A 129 -10.98 4.81 0.13
N MET A 130 -11.83 4.11 -0.61
CA MET A 130 -13.02 3.40 -0.11
C MET A 130 -13.90 4.31 0.77
N PRO A 131 -14.47 5.40 0.21
CA PRO A 131 -15.30 6.36 0.95
C PRO A 131 -16.53 5.75 1.61
N GLU A 132 -17.01 4.60 1.11
CA GLU A 132 -18.14 3.85 1.66
C GLU A 132 -17.97 3.42 3.13
N TRP A 133 -16.73 3.37 3.64
CA TRP A 133 -16.46 3.05 5.05
C TRP A 133 -16.62 4.25 6.00
N GLY A 134 -16.83 5.47 5.48
CA GLY A 134 -17.09 6.66 6.29
C GLY A 134 -15.92 7.11 7.18
N THR A 135 -14.71 6.58 6.99
CA THR A 135 -13.55 6.90 7.86
C THR A 135 -12.92 8.26 7.57
N LYS A 136 -13.25 8.87 6.43
CA LYS A 136 -12.66 10.12 5.91
C LYS A 136 -11.10 10.12 5.97
N PRO A 137 -10.43 9.30 5.14
CA PRO A 137 -8.97 9.22 5.09
C PRO A 137 -8.30 10.59 4.83
N ALA A 138 -7.24 10.92 5.58
CA ALA A 138 -6.42 12.10 5.29
C ALA A 138 -5.52 11.87 4.06
N ASN A 139 -5.04 10.64 3.86
CA ASN A 139 -4.27 10.28 2.67
C ASN A 139 -5.18 10.09 1.44
N HIS A 140 -4.79 10.69 0.33
CA HIS A 140 -5.52 10.68 -0.94
C HIS A 140 -4.69 10.03 -2.04
N TYR A 141 -5.38 9.36 -2.97
CA TYR A 141 -4.76 8.78 -4.16
C TYR A 141 -5.02 9.67 -5.36
N LEU A 142 -4.00 9.81 -6.20
CA LEU A 142 -4.13 10.51 -7.47
C LEU A 142 -4.49 9.50 -8.57
N PRO A 143 -5.40 9.84 -9.49
CA PRO A 143 -5.77 8.97 -10.60
C PRO A 143 -4.54 8.50 -11.38
N ARG A 144 -4.52 7.19 -11.70
CA ARG A 144 -3.49 6.61 -12.56
C ARG A 144 -3.52 7.30 -13.92
N ARG A 145 -2.36 7.80 -14.36
CA ARG A 145 -2.18 8.17 -15.77
C ARG A 145 -2.03 6.88 -16.58
N LYS A 146 -2.90 6.70 -17.57
CA LYS A 146 -2.83 5.54 -18.48
C LYS A 146 -1.61 5.68 -19.39
N THR A 147 -0.59 4.89 -19.13
CA THR A 147 0.53 4.74 -20.06
C THR A 147 0.13 3.72 -21.12
N ARG A 148 0.22 4.09 -22.40
CA ARG A 148 -0.01 3.16 -23.50
C ARG A 148 1.27 2.35 -23.71
N ILE A 149 1.21 1.06 -23.45
CA ILE A 149 2.30 0.12 -23.73
C ILE A 149 2.01 -0.50 -25.11
N THR A 150 2.96 -0.42 -26.02
CA THR A 150 2.92 -1.18 -27.27
C THR A 150 3.60 -2.51 -26.99
N LEU A 151 2.88 -3.62 -27.17
CA LEU A 151 3.45 -4.96 -27.08
C LEU A 151 3.90 -5.38 -28.48
N HIS A 152 5.15 -5.80 -28.62
CA HIS A 152 5.62 -6.44 -29.84
C HIS A 152 5.31 -7.94 -29.79
N GLU A 153 5.13 -8.59 -30.95
CA GLU A 153 4.74 -10.01 -31.02
C GLU A 153 5.72 -10.93 -30.29
N ASP A 154 7.00 -10.59 -30.30
CA ASP A 154 8.08 -11.29 -29.59
C ASP A 154 8.06 -11.07 -28.07
N GLU A 155 7.36 -10.05 -27.58
CA GLU A 155 7.18 -9.79 -26.14
C GLU A 155 5.92 -10.48 -25.57
N VAL A 156 5.00 -10.92 -26.43
CA VAL A 156 3.78 -11.63 -26.01
C VAL A 156 4.13 -13.03 -25.47
N ALA A 157 5.16 -13.67 -26.02
CA ALA A 157 5.63 -14.97 -25.59
C ALA A 157 7.01 -14.85 -24.93
N ARG A 158 7.07 -15.04 -23.60
CA ARG A 158 8.34 -15.20 -22.91
C ARG A 158 9.02 -16.49 -23.35
N ALA A 159 10.21 -16.40 -23.96
CA ALA A 159 11.00 -17.58 -24.34
C ALA A 159 11.37 -18.47 -23.13
N ASP A 160 11.38 -17.89 -21.93
CA ASP A 160 11.65 -18.55 -20.64
C ASP A 160 10.37 -18.92 -19.88
N ASN A 161 9.18 -18.92 -20.52
CA ASN A 161 7.93 -19.23 -19.83
C ASN A 161 7.95 -20.65 -19.25
N PRO A 162 7.99 -20.82 -17.91
CA PRO A 162 8.12 -22.13 -17.27
C PRO A 162 6.96 -23.06 -17.63
N LEU A 163 5.76 -22.52 -17.83
CA LEU A 163 4.60 -23.31 -18.24
C LEU A 163 4.78 -23.87 -19.64
N GLN A 164 5.33 -23.10 -20.60
CA GLN A 164 5.61 -23.62 -21.94
C GLN A 164 6.71 -24.68 -21.93
N GLN A 165 7.69 -24.55 -21.05
CA GLN A 165 8.73 -25.57 -20.86
C GLN A 165 8.14 -26.85 -20.25
N GLU A 166 7.26 -26.72 -19.26
CA GLU A 166 6.54 -27.84 -18.65
C GLU A 166 5.61 -28.53 -19.65
N TYR A 167 4.77 -27.79 -20.39
CA TYR A 167 3.91 -28.35 -21.43
C TYR A 167 4.72 -29.05 -22.53
N ALA A 168 5.79 -28.43 -23.05
CA ALA A 168 6.66 -29.05 -24.05
C ALA A 168 7.44 -30.27 -23.50
N SER A 169 7.67 -30.34 -22.18
CA SER A 169 8.26 -31.53 -21.55
C SER A 169 7.25 -32.66 -21.39
N ASN A 170 5.99 -32.31 -21.08
CA ASN A 170 4.90 -33.26 -20.97
C ASN A 170 4.51 -33.85 -22.33
N GLU A 171 4.42 -33.01 -23.38
CA GLU A 171 4.17 -33.47 -24.75
C GLU A 171 5.29 -34.40 -25.24
N ARG A 172 6.56 -34.07 -24.97
CA ARG A 172 7.70 -34.95 -25.30
C ARG A 172 7.67 -36.27 -24.51
N ALA A 173 7.25 -36.25 -23.26
CA ALA A 173 7.10 -37.46 -22.45
C ALA A 173 5.93 -38.34 -22.92
N GLU A 174 4.82 -37.74 -23.35
CA GLU A 174 3.69 -38.46 -23.94
C GLU A 174 4.05 -39.07 -25.31
N GLU A 175 4.77 -38.34 -26.16
CA GLU A 175 5.23 -38.82 -27.47
C GLU A 175 6.24 -39.97 -27.35
N GLN A 176 7.16 -39.91 -26.38
CA GLN A 176 8.05 -41.04 -26.05
C GLN A 176 7.30 -42.25 -25.48
N ALA A 177 6.30 -42.04 -24.63
CA ALA A 177 5.48 -43.13 -24.09
C ALA A 177 4.61 -43.80 -25.17
N LEU A 178 4.16 -43.06 -26.18
CA LEU A 178 3.43 -43.59 -27.33
C LEU A 178 4.33 -44.44 -28.25
N ASP A 179 5.57 -44.03 -28.49
CA ASP A 179 6.53 -44.78 -29.31
C ASP A 179 6.97 -46.10 -28.61
N ASP A 180 7.08 -46.09 -27.27
CA ASP A 180 7.42 -47.28 -26.46
C ASP A 180 6.29 -48.33 -26.34
N THR A 181 5.07 -48.01 -26.80
CA THR A 181 3.91 -48.94 -26.78
C THR A 181 3.59 -49.54 -28.16
N ALA A 182 4.35 -49.22 -29.19
CA ALA A 182 4.23 -49.86 -30.50
C ALA A 182 4.68 -51.34 -30.43
N PRO A 183 3.83 -52.33 -30.78
CA PRO A 183 4.26 -53.72 -30.81
C PRO A 183 5.35 -53.92 -31.87
N ARG A 184 6.46 -54.55 -31.48
CA ARG A 184 7.55 -54.96 -32.39
C ARG A 184 7.08 -56.03 -33.39
#